data_AF-A0A7V9CB03-F1
#
_entry.id   AF-A0A7V9CB03-F1
#
_cell.length_a   1.000
_cell.length_b   1.000
_cell.length_c   1.000
_cell.angle_alpha   90.00
_cell.angle_beta   90.00
_cell.angle_gamma   90.00
#
_symmetry.space_group_name_H-M   'P 1'
#
loop_
_entity.id
_entity.type
_entity.pdbx_description
1 polymer ?
#
loop_
_entity_poly.entity_id
_entity_poly.type
_entity_poly.pdbx_seq_one_letter_code
_entity_poly.pdbx_strand_id
1 'polypeptide(L)'
;MDAQYQRSDWRAIAEALGPAPASRAIVVSPASDTASLEHYLGPSRRLGSTGFPYREVWVVGLASQSSDTSRNPHPPGVSPGLDHLGLDPAGRRLEETFAVYRLRGDRETRYSRDALDAIAIAPGASEILLQRQGTPAGE
;
A
#
# COMPACT_ATOMS: atom_id res chain seq x y z
N MET A 1 16.43 -14.75 -10.85
CA MET A 1 15.46 -14.26 -9.85
C MET A 1 14.57 -15.42 -9.47
N ASP A 2 14.50 -15.75 -8.19
CA ASP A 2 13.70 -16.88 -7.71
C ASP A 2 12.28 -16.38 -7.40
N ALA A 3 11.31 -16.83 -8.19
CA ALA A 3 9.91 -16.40 -8.11
C ALA A 3 9.25 -16.72 -6.75
N GLN A 4 9.87 -17.58 -5.93
CA GLN A 4 9.35 -17.99 -4.63
C GLN A 4 9.56 -16.90 -3.57
N TYR A 5 10.61 -16.09 -3.69
CA TYR A 5 10.84 -14.95 -2.80
C TYR A 5 9.77 -13.88 -3.02
N GLN A 6 9.53 -13.50 -4.28
CA GLN A 6 8.52 -12.48 -4.63
C GLN A 6 7.10 -12.86 -4.15
N ARG A 7 6.72 -14.14 -4.25
CA ARG A 7 5.41 -14.61 -3.74
C ARG A 7 5.32 -14.58 -2.22
N SER A 8 6.41 -14.91 -1.53
CA SER A 8 6.46 -14.85 -0.06
C SER A 8 6.30 -13.42 0.44
N ASP A 9 6.92 -12.45 -0.23
CA ASP A 9 6.76 -11.03 0.08
C ASP A 9 5.31 -10.56 -0.10
N TRP A 10 4.66 -10.91 -1.22
CA TRP A 10 3.25 -10.52 -1.44
C TRP A 10 2.28 -11.08 -0.40
N ARG A 11 2.50 -12.33 0.01
CA ARG A 11 1.73 -12.93 1.10
C ARG A 11 1.98 -12.21 2.42
N ALA A 12 3.24 -11.94 2.77
CA ALA A 12 3.60 -11.22 3.99
C ALA A 12 3.02 -9.79 4.02
N ILE A 13 3.01 -9.11 2.87
CA ILE A 13 2.36 -7.79 2.71
C ILE A 13 0.86 -7.90 2.93
N ALA A 14 0.19 -8.88 2.32
CA ALA A 14 -1.25 -9.07 2.51
C ALA A 14 -1.61 -9.40 3.97
N GLU A 15 -0.80 -10.22 4.64
CA GLU A 15 -0.94 -10.51 6.07
C GLU A 15 -0.70 -9.26 6.93
N ALA A 16 0.27 -8.41 6.57
CA ALA A 16 0.53 -7.13 7.24
C ALA A 16 -0.61 -6.11 7.04
N LEU A 17 -1.22 -6.09 5.85
CA LEU A 17 -2.40 -5.28 5.55
C LEU A 17 -3.62 -5.78 6.34
N GLY A 18 -3.71 -7.10 6.56
CA GLY A 18 -4.79 -7.71 7.33
C GLY A 18 -6.18 -7.53 6.68
N PRO A 19 -7.26 -7.86 7.40
CA PRO A 19 -8.62 -7.71 6.89
C PRO A 19 -8.96 -6.23 6.65
N ALA A 20 -9.78 -5.97 5.64
CA ALA A 20 -10.33 -4.65 5.35
C ALA A 20 -11.76 -4.53 5.94
N PRO A 21 -11.93 -4.03 7.18
CA PRO A 21 -13.26 -3.86 7.77
C PRO A 21 -14.09 -2.78 7.07
N ALA A 22 -13.44 -1.91 6.30
CA ALA A 22 -14.05 -0.88 5.47
C ALA A 22 -13.28 -0.75 4.15
N SER A 23 -13.84 -0.03 3.19
CA SER A 23 -13.13 0.28 1.94
C SER A 23 -11.88 1.11 2.24
N ARG A 24 -10.74 0.70 1.68
CA ARG A 24 -9.45 1.37 1.87
C ARG A 24 -8.67 1.43 0.56
N ALA A 25 -7.89 2.49 0.42
CA ALA A 25 -6.92 2.58 -0.67
C ALA A 25 -5.59 1.96 -0.24
N ILE A 26 -4.91 1.30 -1.17
CA ILE A 26 -3.59 0.70 -0.97
C ILE A 26 -2.70 1.24 -2.09
N VAL A 27 -1.76 2.10 -1.73
CA VAL A 27 -0.75 2.65 -2.62
C VAL A 27 0.44 1.70 -2.60
N VAL A 28 0.80 1.09 -3.73
CA VAL A 28 1.92 0.17 -3.83
C VAL A 28 2.98 0.80 -4.71
N SER A 29 4.19 0.94 -4.18
CA SER A 29 5.35 1.42 -4.93
C SER A 29 6.58 0.55 -4.68
N PRO A 30 7.37 0.20 -5.72
CA PRO A 30 7.03 0.34 -7.14
C PRO A 30 5.83 -0.54 -7.54
N ALA A 31 5.14 -0.17 -8.62
CA ALA A 31 3.99 -0.86 -9.20
C ALA A 31 4.30 -2.27 -9.78
N SER A 32 5.44 -2.85 -9.43
CA SER A 32 5.82 -4.18 -9.89
C SER A 32 4.86 -5.22 -9.34
N ASP A 33 4.31 -6.04 -10.22
CA ASP A 33 3.58 -7.28 -9.91
C ASP A 33 2.41 -7.15 -8.91
N THR A 34 1.71 -6.01 -8.90
CA THR A 34 0.52 -5.82 -8.03
C THR A 34 -0.59 -6.83 -8.28
N ALA A 35 -0.59 -7.50 -9.44
CA ALA A 35 -1.49 -8.61 -9.74
C ALA A 35 -1.35 -9.78 -8.74
N SER A 36 -0.13 -10.06 -8.26
CA SER A 36 0.10 -11.05 -7.21
C SER A 36 -0.48 -10.59 -5.87
N LEU A 37 -0.38 -9.30 -5.56
CA LEU A 37 -0.98 -8.75 -4.35
C LEU A 37 -2.53 -8.78 -4.41
N GLU A 38 -3.13 -8.48 -5.56
CA GLU A 38 -4.58 -8.59 -5.79
C GLU A 38 -5.09 -10.02 -5.51
N HIS A 39 -4.29 -11.05 -5.78
CA HIS A 39 -4.62 -12.44 -5.46
C HIS A 39 -4.77 -12.70 -3.95
N TYR A 40 -3.99 -12.01 -3.11
CA TYR A 40 -4.03 -12.18 -1.65
C TYR A 40 -4.97 -11.20 -0.93
N LEU A 41 -5.28 -10.05 -1.52
CA LEU A 41 -6.12 -9.01 -0.91
C LEU A 41 -7.63 -9.26 -1.00
N GLY A 42 -8.08 -10.32 -1.66
CA GLY A 42 -9.50 -10.53 -1.92
C GLY A 42 -10.07 -9.44 -2.85
N PRO A 43 -11.35 -9.02 -2.71
CA PRO A 43 -12.01 -8.15 -3.68
C PRO A 43 -11.39 -6.74 -3.71
N SER A 44 -10.43 -6.60 -4.61
CA SER A 44 -9.68 -5.38 -4.89
C SER A 44 -9.76 -5.05 -6.37
N ARG A 45 -9.59 -3.76 -6.71
CA ARG A 45 -9.48 -3.29 -8.08
C ARG A 45 -8.58 -2.08 -8.15
N ARG A 46 -8.00 -1.80 -9.31
CA ARG A 46 -7.25 -0.56 -9.53
C ARG A 46 -8.15 0.67 -9.41
N LEU A 47 -7.64 1.73 -8.80
CA LEU A 47 -8.33 3.00 -8.66
C LEU A 47 -8.33 3.74 -10.00
N GLY A 48 -9.53 4.04 -10.51
CA GLY A 48 -9.71 4.88 -11.70
C GLY A 48 -9.50 6.37 -11.42
N SER A 49 -9.53 7.19 -12.47
CA SER A 49 -9.19 8.62 -12.41
C SER A 49 -10.11 9.45 -11.51
N THR A 50 -11.36 9.02 -11.28
CA THR A 50 -12.37 9.77 -10.51
C THR A 50 -12.11 9.76 -8.99
N GLY A 51 -11.15 8.96 -8.51
CA GLY A 51 -10.92 8.75 -7.09
C GLY A 51 -12.07 7.98 -6.41
N PHE A 52 -11.94 7.73 -5.11
CA PHE A 52 -12.97 7.09 -4.30
C PHE A 52 -12.94 7.69 -2.89
N PRO A 53 -14.07 7.82 -2.17
CA PRO A 53 -14.03 8.22 -0.78
C PRO A 53 -13.47 7.08 0.08
N TYR A 54 -12.43 7.36 0.87
CA TYR A 54 -11.92 6.42 1.85
C TYR A 54 -11.48 7.16 3.11
N ARG A 55 -11.62 6.47 4.23
CA ARG A 55 -11.11 6.94 5.53
C ARG A 55 -9.73 6.38 5.83
N GLU A 56 -9.34 5.30 5.16
CA GLU A 56 -8.11 4.58 5.43
C GLU A 56 -7.30 4.41 4.15
N VAL A 57 -6.02 4.74 4.24
CA VAL A 57 -5.04 4.62 3.15
C VAL A 57 -3.86 3.84 3.68
N TRP A 58 -3.49 2.80 2.97
CA TRP A 58 -2.29 2.02 3.24
C TRP A 58 -1.26 2.32 2.18
N VAL A 59 0.00 2.49 2.60
CA VAL A 59 1.11 2.73 1.68
C VAL A 59 2.12 1.62 1.84
N VAL A 60 2.38 0.92 0.75
CA VAL A 60 3.30 -0.22 0.65
C VAL A 60 4.48 0.21 -0.19
N GLY A 61 5.67 0.03 0.36
CA GLY A 61 6.95 0.29 -0.28
C GLY A 61 7.73 -1.00 -0.37
N LEU A 62 8.16 -1.42 -1.56
CA LEU A 62 9.08 -2.54 -1.71
C LEU A 62 10.52 -2.03 -1.79
N ALA A 63 11.44 -2.81 -1.25
CA ALA A 63 12.86 -2.61 -1.48
C ALA A 63 13.15 -2.76 -2.98
N SER A 64 13.47 -1.65 -3.65
CA SER A 64 13.98 -1.74 -5.03
C SER A 64 15.39 -2.32 -4.99
N GLN A 65 15.61 -3.44 -5.68
CA GLN A 65 16.93 -4.00 -5.95
C GLN A 65 17.70 -3.07 -6.92
N SER A 66 18.03 -1.85 -6.49
CA SER A 66 19.07 -1.08 -7.16
C SER A 66 20.40 -1.67 -6.71
N SER A 67 21.04 -2.45 -7.59
CA SER A 67 22.41 -2.99 -7.74
C SER A 67 23.53 -2.74 -6.70
N ASP A 68 23.22 -2.27 -5.51
CA ASP A 68 24.15 -1.86 -4.46
C ASP A 68 23.85 -2.75 -3.25
N THR A 69 24.70 -3.76 -3.10
CA THR A 69 24.61 -4.98 -2.28
C THR A 69 24.59 -4.75 -0.76
N SER A 70 23.79 -3.82 -0.23
CA SER A 70 23.67 -3.62 1.23
C SER A 70 22.37 -3.00 1.73
N ARG A 71 21.37 -2.76 0.88
CA ARG A 71 20.26 -1.89 1.27
C ARG A 71 19.06 -2.64 1.85
N ASN A 72 19.03 -2.69 3.17
CA ASN A 72 17.77 -2.58 3.91
C ASN A 72 16.92 -1.47 3.24
N PRO A 73 15.63 -1.66 2.91
CA PRO A 73 14.77 -0.60 2.42
C PRO A 73 14.80 0.48 3.48
N HIS A 74 15.57 1.54 3.23
CA HIS A 74 15.53 2.69 4.10
C HIS A 74 14.10 3.20 3.97
N PRO A 75 13.29 3.16 5.05
CA PRO A 75 11.98 3.80 4.98
C PRO A 75 12.25 5.23 4.52
N PRO A 76 11.60 5.76 3.48
CA PRO A 76 11.69 7.20 3.31
C PRO A 76 11.20 7.78 4.64
N GLY A 77 11.99 8.71 5.19
CA GLY A 77 11.51 9.48 6.33
C GLY A 77 10.16 10.05 5.94
N VAL A 78 9.10 9.58 6.61
CA VAL A 78 7.72 10.07 6.57
C VAL A 78 7.58 11.33 5.71
N SER A 79 7.14 11.13 4.46
CA SER A 79 7.13 12.22 3.48
C SER A 79 6.31 13.41 4.00
N PRO A 80 6.81 14.65 3.85
CA PRO A 80 6.06 15.88 4.15
C PRO A 80 4.92 16.03 3.14
N GLY A 81 3.82 15.35 3.39
CA GLY A 81 2.66 15.32 2.50
C GLY A 81 1.39 14.71 3.12
N LEU A 82 1.47 14.12 4.31
CA LEU A 82 0.29 13.55 4.97
C LEU A 82 -0.67 14.63 5.49
N ASP A 83 -0.11 15.77 5.91
CA ASP A 83 -0.87 16.85 6.55
C ASP A 83 -1.90 17.49 5.60
N HIS A 84 -1.54 17.72 4.33
CA HIS A 84 -2.44 18.32 3.35
C HIS A 84 -3.61 17.39 2.94
N LEU A 85 -3.46 16.09 3.19
CA LEU A 85 -4.52 15.10 2.96
C LEU A 85 -5.45 14.96 4.18
N GLY A 86 -5.06 15.47 5.35
CA GLY A 86 -5.82 15.22 6.58
C GLY A 86 -5.80 13.75 7.00
N LEU A 87 -4.68 13.06 6.70
CA LEU A 87 -4.43 11.68 7.08
C LEU A 87 -3.41 11.63 8.21
N ASP A 88 -3.77 10.96 9.31
CA ASP A 88 -2.89 10.76 10.45
C ASP A 88 -2.25 9.36 10.40
N PRO A 89 -0.96 9.20 10.76
CA PRO A 89 -0.31 7.89 10.83
C PRO A 89 -0.90 7.01 11.95
N ALA A 90 -1.69 6.01 11.56
CA ALA A 90 -2.33 5.07 12.48
C ALA A 90 -1.50 3.81 12.76
N GLY A 91 -0.41 3.59 12.03
CA GLY A 91 0.50 2.46 12.26
C GLY A 91 1.55 2.30 11.17
N ARG A 92 2.59 1.51 11.46
CA ARG A 92 3.59 1.11 10.48
C ARG A 92 4.15 -0.27 10.79
N ARG A 93 4.55 -0.97 9.75
CA ARG A 93 5.29 -2.23 9.81
C ARG A 93 6.46 -2.16 8.84
N LEU A 94 7.65 -2.42 9.33
CA LEU A 94 8.90 -2.33 8.57
C LEU A 94 9.55 -3.70 8.58
N GLU A 95 9.83 -4.24 7.41
CA GLU A 95 10.49 -5.51 7.21
C GLU A 95 11.71 -5.29 6.29
N GLU A 96 12.55 -6.32 6.13
CA GLU A 96 13.78 -6.24 5.34
C GLU A 96 13.54 -6.08 3.84
N THR A 97 12.34 -6.42 3.35
CA THR A 97 12.00 -6.41 1.92
C THR A 97 10.86 -5.46 1.59
N PHE A 98 10.10 -5.02 2.60
CA PHE A 98 8.97 -4.11 2.42
C PHE A 98 8.68 -3.25 3.64
N ALA A 99 7.94 -2.17 3.42
CA ALA A 99 7.38 -1.31 4.45
C ALA A 99 5.89 -1.09 4.20
N VAL A 100 5.10 -1.10 5.26
CA VAL A 100 3.66 -0.83 5.23
C VAL A 100 3.35 0.30 6.21
N TYR A 101 2.67 1.34 5.74
CA TYR A 101 2.18 2.44 6.55
C TYR A 101 0.66 2.46 6.49
N ARG A 102 0.05 2.63 7.65
CA ARG A 102 -1.39 2.80 7.80
C ARG A 102 -1.67 4.25 8.11
N LEU A 103 -2.48 4.87 7.28
CA LEU A 103 -2.90 6.26 7.40
C LEU A 103 -4.41 6.30 7.55
N ARG A 104 -4.90 7.14 8.47
CA ARG A 104 -6.33 7.23 8.76
C ARG A 104 -6.76 8.69 8.84
N GLY A 105 -7.80 9.02 8.07
CA GLY A 105 -8.50 10.29 8.18
C GLY A 105 -9.59 10.24 9.24
N ASP A 106 -9.93 11.41 9.78
CA ASP A 106 -11.06 11.52 10.70
C ASP A 106 -12.40 11.30 9.97
N ARG A 107 -12.47 11.74 8.70
CA ARG A 107 -13.63 11.65 7.80
C ARG A 107 -13.31 10.90 6.50
N GLU A 108 -14.35 10.42 5.82
CA GLU A 108 -14.23 9.91 4.46
C GLU A 108 -13.94 11.07 3.50
N THR A 109 -12.73 11.09 2.95
CA THR A 109 -12.30 12.10 1.99
C THR A 109 -12.08 11.41 0.65
N ARG A 110 -12.51 12.06 -0.44
CA ARG A 110 -12.21 11.58 -1.79
C ARG A 110 -10.80 12.03 -2.16
N TYR A 111 -9.90 11.09 -2.35
CA TYR A 111 -8.57 11.38 -2.87
C TYR A 111 -8.45 10.94 -4.32
N SER A 112 -7.77 11.78 -5.09
CA SER A 112 -7.43 11.52 -6.50
C SER A 112 -6.24 10.56 -6.58
N ARG A 113 -6.06 9.92 -7.75
CA ARG A 113 -4.88 9.09 -8.02
C ARG A 113 -3.58 9.86 -7.77
N ASP A 114 -3.51 11.10 -8.25
CA ASP A 114 -2.36 12.00 -8.11
C ASP A 114 -2.02 12.30 -6.64
N ALA A 115 -3.03 12.61 -5.83
CA ALA A 115 -2.85 12.84 -4.39
C ALA A 115 -2.33 11.59 -3.65
N LEU A 116 -2.74 10.40 -4.09
CA LEU A 116 -2.25 9.14 -3.52
C LEU A 116 -0.87 8.74 -4.05
N ASP A 117 -0.53 9.09 -5.28
CA ASP A 117 0.81 8.88 -5.81
C ASP A 117 1.84 9.76 -5.07
N ALA A 118 1.46 10.98 -4.70
CA ALA A 118 2.30 11.92 -3.94
C ALA A 118 2.73 11.40 -2.55
N ILE A 119 2.03 10.40 -1.98
CA ILE A 119 2.39 9.77 -0.70
C ILE A 119 3.10 8.43 -0.87
N ALA A 120 3.44 8.02 -2.10
CA ALA A 120 4.22 6.82 -2.34
C ALA A 120 5.60 6.92 -1.68
N ILE A 121 6.03 5.80 -1.08
CA ILE A 121 7.23 5.74 -0.24
C ILE A 121 8.44 5.10 -0.94
N ALA A 122 8.27 4.60 -2.15
CA ALA A 122 9.38 4.07 -2.93
C ALA A 122 9.47 4.83 -4.26
N PRO A 123 10.68 5.03 -4.80
CA PRO A 123 10.85 5.60 -6.13
C PRO A 123 10.29 4.65 -7.19
N GLY A 124 9.60 5.19 -8.18
CA GLY A 124 9.01 4.43 -9.28
C GLY A 124 7.55 4.80 -9.53
N ALA A 125 6.94 4.17 -10.53
CA ALA A 125 5.49 4.29 -10.73
C ALA A 125 4.76 3.62 -9.55
N SER A 126 3.69 4.24 -9.06
CA SER A 126 2.82 3.65 -8.04
C SER A 126 1.55 3.08 -8.67
N GLU A 127 1.08 1.95 -8.16
CA GLU A 127 -0.24 1.43 -8.47
C GLU A 127 -1.12 1.55 -7.23
N ILE A 128 -2.35 2.03 -7.45
CA ILE A 128 -3.29 2.26 -6.36
C ILE A 128 -4.43 1.26 -6.48
N LEU A 129 -4.55 0.42 -5.47
CA LEU A 129 -5.60 -0.57 -5.35
C LEU A 129 -6.67 -0.05 -4.39
N LEU A 130 -7.93 -0.16 -4.79
CA LEU A 130 -9.08 -0.02 -3.92
C LEU A 130 -9.47 -1.41 -3.43
N GLN A 131 -9.24 -1.68 -2.15
CA GLN A 131 -9.76 -2.87 -1.50
C GLN A 131 -11.12 -2.52 -0.89
N ARG A 132 -12.16 -3.26 -1.28
CA ARG A 132 -13.47 -3.11 -0.67
C ARG A 132 -13.51 -3.93 0.61
N GLN A 133 -14.48 -3.62 1.47
CA GLN A 133 -14.78 -4.46 2.62
C GLN A 133 -14.93 -5.91 2.16
N GLY A 134 -14.04 -6.77 2.65
CA GLY A 134 -14.26 -8.20 2.56
C GLY A 134 -15.33 -8.54 3.58
N THR A 135 -16.45 -9.09 3.15
CA THR A 135 -17.29 -9.84 4.09
C THR A 135 -16.35 -10.87 4.73
N PRO A 136 -16.25 -10.98 6.07
CA PRO A 136 -15.56 -12.11 6.65
C PRO A 136 -16.22 -13.35 6.04
N ALA A 137 -15.43 -14.18 5.35
CA ALA A 137 -15.89 -15.52 5.04
C ALA A 137 -16.12 -16.16 6.41
N GLY A 138 -17.39 -16.26 6.80
CA GLY A 138 -17.78 -16.92 8.02
C GLY A 138 -17.27 -18.35 7.96
N GLU A 139 -16.36 -18.68 8.89
CA GLU A 139 -16.19 -20.05 9.35
C GLU A 139 -17.41 -20.48 10.16
#